data_AF-A0A0M9DX42-F1
#
_entry.id   AF-A0A0M9DX42-F1
#
_cell.length_a   1.000
_cell.length_b   1.000
_cell.length_c   1.000
_cell.angle_alpha   90.00
_cell.angle_beta   90.00
_cell.angle_gamma   90.00
#
_symmetry.space_group_name_H-M   'P 1'
#
loop_
_entity.id
_entity.type
_entity.pdbx_description
1 polymer ?
#
loop_
_entity_poly.entity_id
_entity_poly.type
_entity_poly.pdbx_seq_one_letter_code
_entity_poly.pdbx_strand_id
1 'polypeptide(L)'
;MINLKQYKKVLTFFAHPDDETLSAGATISKLTRLGIEVNVAIPSTGIHSRRNIQSEKERTSDVIELRKNCEEALAILGIQPLNIHFGNFSDNEMDKHSLLEVIHWLEKLITKIKPDLIITHHRFCTNIDHQYCHEAVIVATRPSLKDHITVLCGEVPSTFFISFDST
;
A
#
# COMPACT_ATOMS: atom_id res chain seq x y z
N MET A 1 13.12 -15.53 13.13
CA MET A 1 12.57 -15.22 11.79
C MET A 1 11.08 -15.47 11.80
N ILE A 2 10.29 -14.57 11.22
CA ILE A 2 8.83 -14.73 11.08
C ILE A 2 8.54 -15.94 10.17
N ASN A 3 7.66 -16.84 10.62
CA ASN A 3 7.22 -17.98 9.80
C ASN A 3 6.08 -17.56 8.86
N LEU A 4 6.42 -17.17 7.63
CA LEU A 4 5.44 -16.69 6.66
C LEU A 4 4.38 -17.73 6.26
N LYS A 5 4.64 -19.03 6.43
CA LYS A 5 3.69 -20.11 6.06
C LYS A 5 2.44 -20.18 6.95
N GLN A 6 2.45 -19.49 8.09
CA GLN A 6 1.29 -19.42 8.97
C GLN A 6 0.14 -18.58 8.37
N TYR A 7 0.46 -17.68 7.45
CA TYR A 7 -0.50 -16.81 6.79
C TYR A 7 -1.07 -17.46 5.53
N LYS A 8 -2.34 -17.17 5.25
CA LYS A 8 -3.08 -17.63 4.06
C LYS A 8 -3.43 -16.48 3.14
N LYS A 9 -3.71 -15.30 3.70
CA LYS A 9 -4.18 -14.12 2.97
C LYS A 9 -3.51 -12.86 3.47
N VAL A 10 -2.67 -12.29 2.63
CA VAL A 10 -1.90 -11.09 2.96
C VAL A 10 -2.48 -9.91 2.19
N LEU A 11 -2.64 -8.78 2.88
CA LEU A 11 -2.95 -7.50 2.26
C LEU A 11 -1.77 -6.55 2.51
N THR A 12 -1.18 -6.05 1.44
CA THR A 12 -0.26 -4.91 1.52
C THR A 12 -1.07 -3.63 1.36
N PHE A 13 -0.83 -2.65 2.21
CA PHE A 13 -1.57 -1.40 2.29
C PHE A 13 -0.57 -0.25 2.39
N PHE A 14 -0.15 0.26 1.24
CA PHE A 14 0.89 1.28 1.11
C PHE A 14 0.37 2.41 0.22
N ALA A 15 0.68 3.65 0.61
CA ALA A 15 0.06 4.86 0.09
C ALA A 15 0.16 5.02 -1.44
N HIS A 16 1.37 4.89 -1.98
CA HIS A 16 1.69 5.22 -3.37
C HIS A 16 2.09 3.97 -4.17
N PRO A 17 1.96 3.99 -5.51
CA PRO A 17 2.44 2.90 -6.34
C PRO A 17 3.97 2.89 -6.31
N ASP A 18 4.58 1.78 -5.85
CA ASP A 18 6.01 1.52 -5.63
C ASP A 18 6.38 1.28 -4.17
N ASP A 19 5.68 1.92 -3.22
CA ASP A 19 5.92 1.81 -1.78
C ASP A 19 5.90 0.34 -1.34
N GLU A 20 4.96 -0.46 -1.85
CA GLU A 20 4.83 -1.87 -1.50
C GLU A 20 6.04 -2.69 -1.98
N THR A 21 6.57 -2.34 -3.14
CA THR A 21 7.73 -3.00 -3.75
C THR A 21 9.00 -2.60 -3.02
N LEU A 22 9.18 -1.31 -2.74
CA LEU A 22 10.33 -0.77 -2.01
C LEU A 22 10.38 -1.27 -0.57
N SER A 23 9.23 -1.37 0.09
CA SER A 23 9.15 -1.81 1.49
C SER A 23 9.17 -3.32 1.65
N ALA A 24 8.40 -4.02 0.82
CA ALA A 24 8.06 -5.42 1.05
C ALA A 24 8.20 -6.30 -0.21
N GLY A 25 8.77 -5.82 -1.32
CA GLY A 25 8.82 -6.56 -2.59
C GLY A 25 9.42 -7.97 -2.49
N ALA A 26 10.53 -8.12 -1.75
CA ALA A 26 11.13 -9.44 -1.50
C ALA A 26 10.19 -10.37 -0.68
N THR A 27 9.48 -9.81 0.30
CA THR A 27 8.51 -10.52 1.13
C THR A 27 7.28 -10.93 0.30
N ILE A 28 6.72 -10.01 -0.50
CA ILE A 28 5.62 -10.25 -1.43
C ILE A 28 5.98 -11.39 -2.38
N SER A 29 7.13 -11.29 -3.04
CA SER A 29 7.63 -12.30 -3.98
C SER A 29 7.82 -13.67 -3.32
N LYS A 30 8.23 -13.70 -2.04
CA LYS A 30 8.34 -14.94 -1.28
C LYS A 30 7.00 -15.53 -0.91
N LEU A 31 6.03 -14.71 -0.50
CA LEU A 31 4.67 -15.14 -0.17
C LEU A 31 3.96 -15.74 -1.39
N THR A 32 4.02 -15.07 -2.54
CA THR A 32 3.41 -15.56 -3.78
C THR A 32 4.03 -16.89 -4.24
N ARG A 33 5.35 -17.05 -4.17
CA ARG A 33 6.04 -18.34 -4.43
C ARG A 33 5.64 -19.47 -3.47
N LEU A 34 5.19 -19.14 -2.27
CA LEU A 34 4.68 -20.12 -1.30
C LEU A 34 3.20 -20.48 -1.56
N GLY A 35 2.56 -19.91 -2.59
CA GLY A 35 1.15 -20.11 -2.91
C GLY A 35 0.20 -19.36 -1.97
N ILE A 36 0.69 -18.35 -1.25
CA ILE A 36 -0.13 -17.51 -0.36
C ILE A 36 -0.84 -16.45 -1.21
N GLU A 37 -2.12 -16.20 -0.92
CA GLU A 37 -2.90 -15.16 -1.60
C GLU A 37 -2.42 -13.80 -1.12
N VAL A 38 -1.82 -13.01 -2.01
CA VAL A 38 -1.37 -11.64 -1.71
C VAL A 38 -2.20 -10.64 -2.49
N ASN A 39 -2.78 -9.69 -1.77
CA ASN A 39 -3.50 -8.54 -2.29
C ASN A 39 -2.67 -7.27 -2.07
N VAL A 40 -2.76 -6.35 -3.01
CA VAL A 40 -2.05 -5.06 -2.98
C VAL A 40 -3.07 -3.94 -3.04
N ALA A 41 -3.12 -3.10 -2.02
CA ALA A 41 -3.98 -1.94 -1.95
C ALA A 41 -3.12 -0.67 -1.94
N ILE A 42 -3.40 0.20 -2.92
CA ILE A 42 -2.69 1.46 -3.15
C ILE A 42 -3.74 2.58 -3.06
N PRO A 43 -3.89 3.25 -1.89
CA PRO A 43 -4.90 4.27 -1.68
C PRO A 43 -4.78 5.47 -2.63
N SER A 44 -3.56 5.88 -2.98
CA SER A 44 -3.30 7.09 -3.77
C SER A 44 -2.58 6.75 -5.07
N THR A 45 -3.11 7.19 -6.21
CA THR A 45 -2.58 6.88 -7.56
C THR A 45 -2.05 8.09 -8.32
N GLY A 46 -1.55 9.12 -7.61
CA GLY A 46 -0.77 10.19 -8.25
C GLY A 46 -1.56 11.28 -8.97
N ILE A 47 -2.90 11.31 -8.88
CA ILE A 47 -3.77 12.18 -9.69
C ILE A 47 -3.51 13.69 -9.46
N HIS A 48 -2.84 14.08 -8.38
CA HIS A 48 -2.86 15.47 -7.89
C HIS A 48 -1.52 16.16 -7.63
N SER A 49 -0.39 15.46 -7.67
CA SER A 49 0.92 16.07 -7.39
C SER A 49 1.35 17.14 -8.41
N ARG A 50 0.82 17.13 -9.64
CA ARG A 50 1.19 18.08 -10.72
C ARG A 50 0.08 19.06 -11.14
N ARG A 51 -0.79 19.47 -10.20
CA ARG A 51 -1.93 20.39 -10.44
C ARG A 51 -1.55 21.79 -10.98
N ASN A 52 -0.32 22.23 -10.77
CA ASN A 52 0.10 23.59 -11.15
C ASN A 52 0.80 23.68 -12.53
N ILE A 53 1.13 22.53 -13.16
CA ILE A 53 2.04 22.50 -14.32
C ILE A 53 1.41 21.83 -15.55
N GLN A 54 0.43 20.93 -15.37
CA GLN A 54 -0.16 20.14 -16.46
C GLN A 54 -1.62 20.53 -16.79
N SER A 55 -2.12 20.12 -17.94
CA SER A 55 -3.56 20.10 -18.24
C SER A 55 -4.24 18.89 -17.58
N GLU A 56 -5.57 18.91 -17.45
CA GLU A 56 -6.35 17.79 -16.92
C GLU A 56 -6.22 16.51 -17.77
N LYS A 57 -6.11 16.67 -19.10
CA LYS A 57 -5.95 15.56 -20.04
C LYS A 57 -4.59 14.86 -19.85
N GLU A 58 -3.51 15.62 -19.70
CA GLU A 58 -2.16 15.09 -19.46
C GLU A 58 -2.08 14.34 -18.12
N ARG A 59 -2.71 14.86 -17.06
CA ARG A 59 -2.79 14.13 -15.78
C ARG A 59 -3.50 12.80 -15.92
N THR A 60 -4.58 12.76 -16.70
CA THR A 60 -5.35 11.53 -16.90
C THR A 60 -4.54 10.48 -17.64
N SER A 61 -3.77 10.86 -18.67
CA SER A 61 -2.87 9.94 -19.36
C SER A 61 -1.74 9.45 -18.44
N ASP A 62 -1.12 10.33 -17.68
CA ASP A 62 -0.03 9.99 -16.76
C ASP A 62 -0.50 8.98 -15.69
N VAL A 63 -1.72 9.13 -15.17
CA VAL A 63 -2.30 8.21 -14.19
C VAL A 63 -2.57 6.83 -14.78
N ILE A 64 -3.05 6.77 -16.03
CA ILE A 64 -3.27 5.50 -16.73
C ILE A 64 -1.94 4.78 -16.94
N GLU A 65 -0.92 5.50 -17.38
CA GLU A 65 0.43 4.95 -17.57
C GLU A 65 1.03 4.48 -16.26
N LEU A 66 0.91 5.28 -15.18
CA LEU A 66 1.39 4.92 -13.86
C LEU A 66 0.72 3.65 -13.32
N ARG A 67 -0.61 3.53 -13.48
CA ARG A 67 -1.34 2.31 -13.09
C ARG A 67 -0.86 1.10 -13.87
N LYS A 68 -0.69 1.24 -15.18
CA LYS A 68 -0.15 0.17 -16.04
C LYS A 68 1.24 -0.26 -15.59
N ASN A 69 2.14 0.69 -15.36
CA ASN A 69 3.52 0.40 -14.89
C ASN A 69 3.51 -0.30 -13.52
N CYS A 70 2.62 0.12 -12.62
CA CYS A 70 2.43 -0.54 -11.33
C CYS A 70 1.92 -1.98 -11.49
N GLU A 71 0.92 -2.22 -12.33
CA GLU A 71 0.41 -3.57 -12.61
C GLU A 71 1.50 -4.48 -13.21
N GLU A 72 2.32 -3.96 -14.13
CA GLU A 72 3.45 -4.69 -14.72
C GLU A 72 4.51 -5.03 -13.67
N ALA A 73 4.86 -4.09 -12.80
CA ALA A 73 5.81 -4.33 -11.70
C ALA A 73 5.28 -5.39 -10.71
N LEU A 74 4.01 -5.29 -10.33
CA LEU A 74 3.37 -6.24 -9.42
C LEU A 74 3.21 -7.64 -10.04
N ALA A 75 3.04 -7.72 -11.36
CA ALA A 75 3.02 -9.00 -12.07
C ALA A 75 4.36 -9.74 -11.95
N ILE A 76 5.50 -9.02 -11.95
CA ILE A 76 6.83 -9.61 -11.71
C ILE A 76 6.91 -10.22 -10.29
N LEU A 77 6.22 -9.62 -9.32
CA LEU A 77 6.13 -10.15 -7.95
C LEU A 77 5.13 -11.31 -7.80
N GLY A 78 4.44 -11.70 -8.87
CA GLY A 78 3.46 -12.79 -8.89
C GLY A 78 2.05 -12.37 -8.43
N ILE A 79 1.75 -11.08 -8.44
CA ILE A 79 0.42 -10.55 -8.12
C ILE A 79 -0.45 -10.57 -9.38
N GLN A 80 -1.67 -11.10 -9.24
CA GLN A 80 -2.64 -11.09 -10.32
C GLN A 80 -3.39 -9.75 -10.35
N PRO A 81 -3.79 -9.23 -11.54
CA PRO A 81 -4.51 -7.97 -11.65
C PRO A 81 -5.76 -7.87 -10.77
N LEU A 82 -6.50 -8.97 -10.56
CA LEU A 82 -7.69 -9.02 -9.71
C LEU A 82 -7.41 -8.77 -8.21
N ASN A 83 -6.15 -8.92 -7.80
CA ASN A 83 -5.69 -8.73 -6.42
C ASN A 83 -5.10 -7.32 -6.18
N ILE A 84 -5.18 -6.43 -7.17
CA ILE A 84 -4.70 -5.05 -7.07
C ILE A 84 -5.91 -4.13 -6.85
N HIS A 85 -5.86 -3.30 -5.81
CA HIS A 85 -6.96 -2.44 -5.38
C HIS A 85 -6.47 -0.99 -5.34
N PHE A 86 -6.86 -0.20 -6.34
CA PHE A 86 -6.54 1.22 -6.39
C PHE A 86 -7.61 2.05 -5.68
N GLY A 87 -7.16 2.96 -4.82
CA GLY A 87 -7.98 4.01 -4.23
C GLY A 87 -8.00 5.28 -5.07
N ASN A 88 -8.84 6.22 -4.64
CA ASN A 88 -9.00 7.53 -5.27
C ASN A 88 -8.62 8.67 -4.30
N PHE A 89 -7.71 8.41 -3.35
CA PHE A 89 -7.23 9.43 -2.43
C PHE A 89 -6.20 10.33 -3.12
N SER A 90 -6.07 11.55 -2.62
CA SER A 90 -5.20 12.57 -3.21
C SER A 90 -3.74 12.35 -2.83
N ASP A 91 -2.88 12.36 -3.85
CA ASP A 91 -1.44 12.14 -3.72
C ASP A 91 -0.71 13.28 -3.02
N ASN A 92 0.04 12.94 -1.97
CA ASN A 92 0.71 13.83 -1.03
C ASN A 92 -0.23 14.84 -0.34
N GLU A 93 -1.53 14.53 -0.36
CA GLU A 93 -2.60 15.39 0.12
C GLU A 93 -3.72 14.54 0.72
N MET A 94 -3.40 13.36 1.28
CA MET A 94 -4.41 12.47 1.88
C MET A 94 -5.10 13.13 3.08
N ASP A 95 -4.48 14.14 3.67
CA ASP A 95 -5.05 15.02 4.71
C ASP A 95 -6.22 15.90 4.23
N LYS A 96 -6.44 16.00 2.91
CA LYS A 96 -7.69 16.56 2.35
C LYS A 96 -8.90 15.64 2.52
N HIS A 97 -8.64 14.36 2.78
CA HIS A 97 -9.66 13.35 3.08
C HIS A 97 -9.66 13.12 4.59
N SER A 98 -10.82 12.78 5.14
CA SER A 98 -10.87 12.35 6.54
C SER A 98 -10.17 11.00 6.69
N LEU A 99 -9.47 10.80 7.81
CA LEU A 99 -8.90 9.48 8.14
C LEU A 99 -9.98 8.39 8.12
N LEU A 100 -11.22 8.75 8.49
CA LEU A 100 -12.37 7.85 8.48
C LEU A 100 -12.71 7.32 7.07
N GLU A 101 -12.53 8.11 6.01
CA GLU A 101 -12.72 7.65 4.64
C GLU A 101 -11.69 6.59 4.24
N VAL A 102 -10.43 6.78 4.63
CA VAL A 102 -9.36 5.80 4.42
C VAL A 102 -9.63 4.52 5.21
N ILE A 103 -10.06 4.64 6.47
CA ILE A 103 -10.47 3.51 7.32
C ILE A 103 -11.62 2.74 6.66
N HIS A 104 -12.70 3.40 6.26
CA HIS A 104 -13.85 2.73 5.65
C HIS A 104 -13.48 2.03 4.33
N TRP A 105 -12.55 2.59 3.55
CA TRP A 105 -12.04 1.93 2.36
C TRP A 105 -11.26 0.66 2.71
N LEU A 106 -10.35 0.74 3.69
CA LEU A 106 -9.61 -0.40 4.20
C LEU A 106 -10.55 -1.48 4.79
N GLU A 107 -11.55 -1.11 5.58
CA GLU A 107 -12.51 -2.06 6.18
C GLU A 107 -13.31 -2.84 5.13
N LYS A 108 -13.67 -2.20 4.00
CA LYS A 108 -14.28 -2.88 2.85
C LYS A 108 -13.34 -3.93 2.26
N LEU A 109 -12.05 -3.61 2.12
CA LEU A 109 -11.04 -4.55 1.66
C LEU A 109 -10.82 -5.69 2.66
N ILE A 110 -10.72 -5.40 3.95
CA ILE A 110 -10.60 -6.40 5.02
C ILE A 110 -11.80 -7.34 4.99
N THR A 111 -13.02 -6.82 4.84
CA THR A 111 -14.25 -7.63 4.77
C THR A 111 -14.27 -8.54 3.54
N LYS A 112 -13.84 -8.02 2.38
CA LYS A 112 -13.80 -8.73 1.10
C LYS A 112 -12.72 -9.83 1.09
N ILE A 113 -11.51 -9.49 1.53
CA ILE A 113 -10.32 -10.33 1.40
C ILE A 113 -10.21 -11.30 2.59
N LYS A 114 -10.56 -10.83 3.79
CA LYS A 114 -10.31 -11.48 5.09
C LYS A 114 -8.83 -11.79 5.31
N PRO A 115 -7.94 -10.78 5.29
CA PRO A 115 -6.52 -10.99 5.48
C PRO A 115 -6.21 -11.44 6.91
N ASP A 116 -5.23 -12.34 7.07
CA ASP A 116 -4.65 -12.71 8.36
C ASP A 116 -3.33 -11.97 8.65
N LEU A 117 -2.79 -11.29 7.64
CA LEU A 117 -1.66 -10.37 7.74
C LEU A 117 -1.90 -9.11 6.92
N ILE A 118 -1.65 -7.95 7.52
CA ILE A 118 -1.52 -6.66 6.83
C ILE A 118 -0.09 -6.15 6.94
N ILE A 119 0.49 -5.71 5.82
CA ILE A 119 1.78 -5.02 5.79
C ILE A 119 1.53 -3.57 5.37
N THR A 120 2.04 -2.61 6.14
CA THR A 120 1.84 -1.17 5.89
C THR A 120 3.06 -0.34 6.27
N HIS A 121 2.93 0.98 6.15
CA HIS A 121 3.94 1.97 6.49
C HIS A 121 4.30 1.97 7.98
N HIS A 122 5.56 2.29 8.28
CA HIS A 122 6.03 2.49 9.64
C HIS A 122 5.48 3.77 10.29
N ARG A 123 5.22 3.72 11.60
CA ARG A 123 4.58 4.79 12.38
C ARG A 123 5.27 6.15 12.28
N PHE A 124 6.60 6.14 12.24
CA PHE A 124 7.41 7.36 12.25
C PHE A 124 7.82 7.82 10.84
N CYS A 125 7.07 7.42 9.83
CA CYS A 125 7.23 7.94 8.48
C CYS A 125 6.93 9.45 8.43
N THR A 126 7.71 10.20 7.64
CA THR A 126 7.58 11.65 7.48
C THR A 126 6.51 12.07 6.47
N ASN A 127 6.13 11.18 5.55
CA ASN A 127 5.11 11.45 4.53
C ASN A 127 3.69 11.37 5.15
N ILE A 128 2.83 12.35 4.87
CA ILE A 128 1.49 12.44 5.45
C ILE A 128 0.57 11.30 5.01
N ASP A 129 0.64 10.88 3.74
CA ASP A 129 -0.16 9.78 3.21
C ASP A 129 0.25 8.45 3.87
N HIS A 130 1.55 8.29 4.14
CA HIS A 130 2.09 7.11 4.80
C HIS A 130 1.61 7.04 6.27
N GLN A 131 1.61 8.17 6.97
CA GLN A 131 1.04 8.29 8.32
C GLN A 131 -0.45 7.94 8.32
N TYR A 132 -1.22 8.43 7.35
CA TYR A 132 -2.64 8.11 7.21
C TYR A 132 -2.87 6.62 6.98
N CYS A 133 -2.06 5.98 6.15
CA CYS A 133 -2.14 4.54 5.92
C CYS A 133 -1.84 3.75 7.19
N HIS A 134 -0.78 4.11 7.91
CA HIS A 134 -0.43 3.50 9.19
C HIS A 134 -1.58 3.60 10.19
N GLU A 135 -2.07 4.81 10.45
CA GLU A 135 -3.15 5.05 11.42
C GLU A 135 -4.44 4.34 11.01
N ALA A 136 -4.79 4.33 9.72
CA ALA A 136 -5.96 3.61 9.23
C ALA A 136 -5.87 2.11 9.51
N VAL A 137 -4.70 1.49 9.27
CA VAL A 137 -4.48 0.07 9.57
C VAL A 137 -4.58 -0.20 11.06
N ILE A 138 -3.94 0.61 11.91
CA ILE A 138 -4.02 0.43 13.38
C ILE A 138 -5.45 0.54 13.89
N VAL A 139 -6.25 1.46 13.35
CA VAL A 139 -7.66 1.61 13.73
C VAL A 139 -8.52 0.45 13.22
N ALA A 140 -8.39 0.08 11.96
CA ALA A 140 -9.20 -0.97 11.34
C ALA A 140 -8.89 -2.38 11.85
N THR A 141 -7.69 -2.59 12.41
CA THR A 141 -7.24 -3.91 12.91
C THR A 141 -7.25 -4.01 14.44
N ARG A 142 -7.89 -3.06 15.14
CA ARG A 142 -8.00 -3.09 16.60
C ARG A 142 -8.47 -4.48 17.06
N PRO A 143 -7.74 -5.13 17.98
CA PRO A 143 -8.09 -6.48 18.40
C PRO A 143 -9.52 -6.56 18.91
N SER A 144 -10.28 -7.51 18.39
CA SER A 144 -11.57 -7.90 18.96
C SER A 144 -11.41 -9.25 19.67
N LEU A 145 -12.37 -9.62 20.51
CA LEU A 145 -12.36 -10.92 21.19
C LEU A 145 -12.43 -12.12 20.22
N LYS A 146 -12.81 -11.89 18.95
CA LYS A 146 -13.10 -12.95 17.97
C LYS A 146 -12.08 -13.02 16.84
N ASP A 147 -11.49 -11.88 16.48
CA ASP A 147 -10.60 -11.76 15.32
C ASP A 147 -9.36 -10.93 15.65
N HIS A 148 -8.21 -11.42 15.22
CA HIS A 148 -6.91 -10.74 15.28
C HIS A 148 -6.21 -10.84 13.94
N ILE A 149 -5.87 -9.68 13.37
CA ILE A 149 -5.09 -9.58 12.14
C ILE A 149 -3.67 -9.16 12.55
N THR A 150 -2.65 -9.90 12.09
CA THR A 150 -1.28 -9.47 12.34
C THR A 150 -0.98 -8.24 11.50
N VAL A 151 -0.35 -7.22 12.09
CA VAL A 151 0.14 -6.05 11.36
C VAL A 151 1.66 -6.01 11.40
N LEU A 152 2.29 -5.91 10.24
CA LEU A 152 3.72 -5.64 10.09
C LEU A 152 3.91 -4.26 9.46
N CYS A 153 4.92 -3.54 9.93
CA CYS A 153 5.30 -2.25 9.39
C CYS A 153 6.60 -2.40 8.60
N GLY A 154 6.66 -1.75 7.43
CA GLY A 154 7.86 -1.65 6.62
C GLY A 154 8.29 -0.19 6.43
N GLU A 155 9.56 -0.01 6.12
CA GLU A 155 10.16 1.28 5.81
C GLU A 155 10.23 1.49 4.30
N VAL A 156 10.16 2.75 3.84
CA VAL A 156 10.34 3.11 2.44
C VAL A 156 11.43 4.18 2.34
N PRO A 157 12.47 4.01 1.48
CA PRO A 157 13.60 4.95 1.39
C PRO A 157 13.21 6.40 1.09
N SER A 158 12.05 6.65 0.48
CA SER A 158 11.55 8.00 0.14
C SER A 158 11.26 8.89 1.36
N THR A 159 11.38 8.36 2.59
CA THR A 159 10.96 9.02 3.84
C THR A 159 12.07 9.26 4.85
N PHE A 160 13.27 8.74 4.57
CA PHE A 160 14.47 8.94 5.38
C PHE A 160 15.61 9.44 4.49
N PHE A 161 16.40 10.40 4.97
CA PHE A 161 17.67 10.78 4.35
C PHE A 161 18.61 9.57 4.33
N ILE A 162 18.51 8.73 3.30
CA ILE A 162 19.54 7.75 2.97
C ILE A 162 20.33 8.38 1.83
N SER A 163 21.33 9.18 2.20
CA SER A 163 22.41 9.51 1.27
C SER A 163 23.17 8.22 0.98
N PHE A 164 22.98 7.68 -0.21
CA PHE A 164 23.97 6.76 -0.78
C PHE A 164 25.15 7.63 -1.21
N ASP A 165 26.10 7.83 -0.30
CA ASP A 165 27.42 8.30 -0.70
C ASP A 165 28.03 7.19 -1.55
N SER A 166 28.09 7.44 -2.86
CA SER A 166 28.82 6.60 -3.79
C SER A 166 30.32 6.78 -3.52
N THR A 167 30.90 5.90 -2.72
CA THR A 167 32.36 5.64 -2.70
C THR A 167 32.74 4.63 -3.74
#